data_AF-A0A3R6QMH6-F1
#
_entry.id   AF-A0A3R6QMH6-F1
#
_cell.length_a   1.000
_cell.length_b   1.000
_cell.length_c   1.000
_cell.angle_alpha   90.00
_cell.angle_beta   90.00
_cell.angle_gamma   90.00
#
_symmetry.space_group_name_H-M   'P 1'
#
loop_
_entity.id
_entity.type
_entity.pdbx_description
1 polymer ?
#
loop_
_entity_poly.entity_id
_entity_poly.type
_entity_poly.pdbx_seq_one_letter_code
_entity_poly.pdbx_strand_id
1 'polypeptide(L)'
;MKKQMEPTLKTDITENDLVKKLMEFDVTQIIPTGDNQKDPMRTKLQFCVYGTYRWEKMEHNSDTYVAAFPYPVFEHLRVTQVSEEKEVLYEPQGTRPSDVPKIFKAIATRALATEIMGTVAEMFQMLFLDEGLRKFVDHFRSEENHVLSISGLPVYKYIVSGNLRECLELSMVTDAFIYYSQYGMFDALGTMDHRLVSDNEFADNCYLDSVENIRNGTEKLLWGKIPEQNDAESVKAEELYSEDPEQEEPALEFR
;
A
#
# COMPACT_ATOMS: atom_id res chain seq x y z
N MET A 1 -22.97 59.24 0.47
CA MET A 1 -22.08 58.06 0.63
C MET A 1 -22.89 56.95 1.29
N LYS A 2 -23.23 55.89 0.55
CA LYS A 2 -23.94 54.71 1.09
C LYS A 2 -22.87 53.72 1.59
N LYS A 3 -22.84 53.41 2.88
CA LYS A 3 -22.09 52.27 3.42
C LYS A 3 -22.87 50.99 3.09
N GLN A 4 -22.35 50.17 2.18
CA GLN A 4 -22.79 48.79 2.04
C GLN A 4 -22.38 48.04 3.32
N MET A 5 -23.37 47.48 4.02
CA MET A 5 -23.12 46.40 4.98
C MET A 5 -22.96 45.13 4.15
N GLU A 6 -21.76 44.58 4.09
CA GLU A 6 -21.55 43.22 3.62
C GLU A 6 -22.13 42.24 4.65
N PRO A 7 -22.81 41.18 4.21
CA PRO A 7 -23.26 40.15 5.13
C PRO A 7 -22.04 39.32 5.57
N THR A 8 -21.73 39.37 6.86
CA THR A 8 -20.78 38.45 7.48
C THR A 8 -21.39 37.05 7.44
N LEU A 9 -20.97 36.24 6.47
CA LEU A 9 -21.23 34.80 6.43
C LEU A 9 -20.53 34.19 7.64
N LYS A 10 -21.29 33.96 8.72
CA LYS A 10 -20.90 33.03 9.78
C LYS A 10 -21.01 31.62 9.22
N THR A 11 -19.92 31.09 8.67
CA THR A 11 -19.76 29.65 8.45
C THR A 11 -19.08 29.06 9.68
N ASP A 12 -19.81 29.00 10.79
CA ASP A 12 -19.44 28.13 11.91
C ASP A 12 -19.95 26.72 11.58
N ILE A 13 -19.31 26.05 10.61
CA ILE A 13 -19.41 24.60 10.47
C ILE A 13 -18.45 24.05 11.53
N THR A 14 -18.96 23.34 12.52
CA THR A 14 -18.08 22.73 13.53
C THR A 14 -17.34 21.56 12.90
N GLU A 15 -16.08 21.28 13.28
CA GLU A 15 -15.28 20.17 12.72
C GLU A 15 -16.00 18.80 12.78
N ASN A 16 -16.92 18.63 13.73
CA ASN A 16 -17.77 17.44 13.85
C ASN A 16 -18.77 17.27 12.71
N ASP A 17 -19.19 18.34 12.03
CA ASP A 17 -20.13 18.27 10.92
C ASP A 17 -19.49 17.74 9.61
N LEU A 18 -18.16 17.65 9.57
CA LEU A 18 -17.39 17.13 8.42
C LEU A 18 -17.04 15.64 8.55
N VAL A 19 -17.09 15.08 9.76
CA VAL A 19 -16.78 13.67 10.03
C VAL A 19 -17.92 12.80 9.53
N LYS A 20 -17.63 11.98 8.51
CA LYS A 20 -18.59 11.04 7.91
C LYS A 20 -18.06 9.62 7.96
N LYS A 21 -18.95 8.64 7.79
CA LYS A 21 -18.58 7.24 7.60
C LYS A 21 -17.96 7.08 6.21
N LEU A 22 -16.70 6.67 6.15
CA LEU A 22 -15.90 6.60 4.92
C LEU A 22 -15.97 5.21 4.30
N MET A 23 -15.82 4.18 5.12
CA MET A 23 -15.78 2.79 4.69
C MET A 23 -16.12 1.86 5.84
N GLU A 24 -16.56 0.67 5.48
CA GLU A 24 -16.70 -0.48 6.36
C GLU A 24 -15.87 -1.61 5.80
N PHE A 25 -15.34 -2.47 6.66
CA PHE A 25 -14.69 -3.67 6.21
C PHE A 25 -14.81 -4.79 7.23
N ASP A 26 -14.86 -6.01 6.72
CA ASP A 26 -14.89 -7.22 7.50
C ASP A 26 -13.52 -7.89 7.50
N VAL A 27 -13.12 -8.43 8.65
CA VAL A 27 -11.92 -9.26 8.81
C VAL A 27 -12.33 -10.60 9.39
N THR A 28 -12.01 -11.68 8.68
CA THR A 28 -12.19 -13.05 9.18
C THR A 28 -10.92 -13.50 9.88
N GLN A 29 -10.98 -13.62 11.20
CA GLN A 29 -9.92 -14.24 11.99
C GLN A 29 -10.07 -15.75 11.97
N ILE A 30 -8.96 -16.45 11.72
CA ILE A 30 -8.88 -17.91 11.75
C ILE A 30 -8.08 -18.28 12.99
N ILE A 31 -8.76 -18.85 13.99
CA ILE A 31 -8.13 -19.30 15.23
C ILE A 31 -7.90 -20.82 15.10
N PRO A 32 -6.64 -21.28 15.18
CA PRO A 32 -6.35 -22.71 15.25
C PRO A 32 -7.01 -23.28 16.50
N THR A 33 -8.00 -24.14 16.32
CA THR A 33 -8.52 -24.98 17.39
C THR A 33 -7.54 -26.14 17.57
N GLY A 34 -7.15 -26.45 18.82
CA GLY A 34 -6.12 -27.45 19.11
C GLY A 34 -6.40 -28.82 18.48
N ASP A 35 -5.37 -29.69 18.45
CA ASP A 35 -5.19 -30.95 17.66
C ASP A 35 -6.39 -31.92 17.49
N ASN A 36 -7.51 -31.72 18.18
CA ASN A 36 -8.69 -32.60 18.16
C ASN A 36 -9.96 -32.02 17.50
N GLN A 37 -9.91 -30.85 16.85
CA GLN A 37 -11.03 -30.33 16.04
C GLN A 37 -10.64 -30.19 14.57
N LYS A 38 -11.50 -30.70 13.67
CA LYS A 38 -11.21 -30.79 12.23
C LYS A 38 -11.33 -29.46 11.48
N ASP A 39 -11.99 -28.46 12.06
CA ASP A 39 -12.21 -27.17 11.41
C ASP A 39 -11.75 -26.02 12.32
N PRO A 40 -10.94 -25.08 11.80
CA PRO A 40 -10.50 -23.90 12.56
C PRO A 40 -11.69 -22.99 12.85
N MET A 41 -11.70 -22.37 14.03
CA MET A 41 -12.75 -21.42 14.39
C MET A 41 -12.56 -20.14 13.56
N ARG A 42 -13.60 -19.76 12.80
CA ARG A 42 -13.63 -18.52 12.03
C ARG A 42 -14.49 -17.50 12.74
N THR A 43 -13.92 -16.35 13.06
CA THR A 43 -14.64 -15.23 13.68
C THR A 43 -14.58 -14.02 12.76
N LYS A 44 -15.75 -13.53 12.34
CA LYS A 44 -15.87 -12.35 11.49
C LYS A 44 -16.00 -11.10 12.37
N LEU A 45 -15.13 -10.12 12.15
CA LEU A 45 -15.15 -8.82 12.82
C LEU A 45 -15.45 -7.74 11.78
N GLN A 46 -16.47 -6.93 12.03
CA GLN A 46 -16.80 -5.79 11.16
C GLN A 46 -16.30 -4.50 11.80
N PHE A 47 -15.59 -3.71 11.01
CA PHE A 47 -15.07 -2.40 11.38
C PHE A 47 -15.70 -1.32 10.52
N CYS A 48 -15.84 -0.14 11.12
CA CYS A 48 -16.41 1.04 10.50
C CYS A 48 -15.47 2.22 10.74
N VAL A 49 -15.09 2.92 9.68
CA VAL A 49 -14.14 4.04 9.72
C VAL A 49 -14.87 5.33 9.44
N TYR A 50 -14.79 6.24 10.41
CA TYR A 50 -15.29 7.61 10.32
C TYR A 50 -14.13 8.59 10.30
N GLY A 51 -14.30 9.70 9.60
CA GLY A 51 -13.33 10.81 9.65
C GLY A 51 -13.38 11.69 8.42
N THR A 52 -12.28 12.39 8.21
CA THR A 52 -12.02 13.21 7.02
C THR A 52 -10.70 12.78 6.38
N TYR A 53 -10.48 13.19 5.14
CA TYR A 53 -9.19 13.03 4.48
C TYR A 53 -8.95 14.16 3.49
N ARG A 54 -7.68 14.37 3.17
CA ARG A 54 -7.24 15.25 2.08
C ARG A 54 -6.39 14.45 1.11
N TRP A 55 -6.37 14.86 -0.15
CA TRP A 55 -5.47 14.28 -1.14
C TRP A 55 -4.12 14.94 -1.02
N GLU A 56 -3.07 14.15 -0.82
CA GLU A 56 -1.69 14.59 -0.94
C GLU A 56 -1.03 13.93 -2.14
N LYS A 57 -0.05 14.61 -2.74
CA LYS A 57 0.80 14.07 -3.79
C LYS A 57 2.22 14.11 -3.26
N MET A 58 2.96 13.01 -3.36
CA MET A 58 4.39 13.02 -3.05
C MET A 58 5.06 14.05 -3.98
N GLU A 59 5.71 15.06 -3.41
CA GLU A 59 6.59 15.96 -4.14
C GLU A 59 7.87 15.17 -4.49
N HIS A 60 8.26 15.21 -5.76
CA HIS A 60 9.36 14.42 -6.30
C HIS A 60 10.66 14.62 -5.51
N ASN A 61 11.12 13.58 -4.82
CA ASN A 61 12.53 13.44 -4.47
C ASN A 61 13.16 12.50 -5.51
N SER A 62 13.91 13.09 -6.44
CA SER A 62 14.89 12.49 -7.38
C SER A 62 14.42 11.44 -8.41
N ASP A 63 14.53 11.84 -9.69
CA ASP A 63 14.95 11.12 -10.91
C ASP A 63 14.42 9.73 -11.31
N THR A 64 13.44 9.14 -10.62
CA THR A 64 12.82 7.89 -11.10
C THR A 64 11.31 7.98 -11.28
N TYR A 65 10.86 7.46 -12.42
CA TYR A 65 9.55 7.54 -13.06
C TYR A 65 8.40 6.83 -12.30
N VAL A 66 8.46 6.67 -10.98
CA VAL A 66 7.29 6.18 -10.24
C VAL A 66 6.28 7.32 -10.20
N ALA A 67 5.15 7.12 -10.91
CA ALA A 67 4.15 8.15 -11.12
C ALA A 67 3.69 8.73 -9.78
N ALA A 68 3.98 10.01 -9.55
CA ALA A 68 3.45 10.72 -8.40
C ALA A 68 1.90 10.69 -8.50
N PHE A 69 1.27 9.90 -7.63
CA PHE A 69 -0.18 9.72 -7.59
C PHE A 69 -0.75 10.37 -6.32
N PRO A 70 -1.98 10.89 -6.37
CA PRO A 70 -2.63 11.42 -5.18
C PRO A 70 -3.05 10.25 -4.27
N TYR A 71 -2.77 10.37 -2.97
CA TYR A 71 -3.18 9.40 -1.95
C TYR A 71 -3.92 10.09 -0.80
N PRO A 72 -4.83 9.38 -0.09
CA PRO A 72 -5.60 9.97 0.98
C PRO A 72 -4.78 10.04 2.27
N VAL A 73 -4.67 11.24 2.83
CA VAL A 73 -4.15 11.45 4.19
C VAL A 73 -5.31 11.69 5.13
N PHE A 74 -5.52 10.73 6.02
CA PHE A 74 -6.64 10.73 6.95
C PHE A 74 -6.42 11.64 8.17
N GLU A 75 -7.50 12.29 8.57
CA GLU A 75 -7.59 13.21 9.70
C GLU A 75 -8.87 12.94 10.49
N HIS A 76 -8.88 13.33 11.77
CA HIS A 76 -10.06 13.22 12.65
C HIS A 76 -10.70 11.82 12.65
N LEU A 77 -9.89 10.76 12.56
CA LEU A 77 -10.39 9.40 12.45
C LEU A 77 -11.02 8.91 13.75
N ARG A 78 -12.08 8.13 13.60
CA ARG A 78 -12.67 7.25 14.61
C ARG A 78 -12.93 5.89 13.98
N VAL A 79 -12.53 4.83 14.67
CA VAL A 79 -12.85 3.45 14.26
C VAL A 79 -13.84 2.87 15.25
N THR A 80 -14.90 2.26 14.75
CA THR A 80 -15.84 1.46 15.53
C THR A 80 -15.75 0.00 15.08
N GLN A 81 -16.12 -0.90 15.98
CA GLN A 81 -16.29 -2.32 15.71
C GLN A 81 -17.75 -2.69 15.99
N VAL A 82 -18.33 -3.55 15.15
CA VAL A 82 -19.70 -4.05 15.38
C VAL A 82 -19.62 -5.26 16.31
N SER A 83 -20.33 -5.17 17.43
CA SER A 83 -20.50 -6.24 18.42
C SER A 83 -21.97 -6.29 18.80
N GLU A 84 -22.58 -7.49 18.78
CA GLU A 84 -24.01 -7.67 19.09
C GLU A 84 -24.92 -6.70 18.33
N GLU A 85 -24.66 -6.53 17.01
CA GLU A 85 -25.39 -5.61 16.12
C GLU A 85 -25.29 -4.12 16.48
N LYS A 86 -24.39 -3.77 17.39
CA LYS A 86 -24.13 -2.37 17.79
C LYS A 86 -22.71 -1.96 17.46
N GLU A 87 -22.58 -0.76 16.92
CA GLU A 87 -21.27 -0.14 16.75
C GLU A 87 -20.75 0.38 18.09
N VAL A 88 -19.62 -0.16 18.54
CA VAL A 88 -18.89 0.29 19.71
C VAL A 88 -17.57 0.92 19.29
N LEU A 89 -17.08 1.91 20.06
CA LEU A 89 -15.76 2.50 19.78
C LEU A 89 -14.69 1.40 19.88
N TYR A 90 -13.84 1.29 18.86
CA TYR A 90 -12.74 0.35 18.89
C TYR A 90 -11.63 0.85 19.82
N GLU A 91 -11.25 0.02 20.79
CA GLU A 91 -10.19 0.31 21.75
C GLU A 91 -8.97 -0.58 21.46
N PRO A 92 -7.90 -0.01 20.87
CA PRO A 92 -6.71 -0.80 20.54
C PRO A 92 -6.00 -1.32 21.79
N GLN A 93 -5.87 -2.64 21.89
CA GLN A 93 -5.27 -3.30 23.04
C GLN A 93 -3.74 -3.09 23.08
N GLY A 94 -3.19 -2.94 24.29
CA GLY A 94 -1.74 -2.86 24.50
C GLY A 94 -1.08 -1.56 24.02
N THR A 95 -1.85 -0.50 23.79
CA THR A 95 -1.34 0.77 23.25
C THR A 95 -1.56 1.94 24.19
N ARG A 96 -0.71 2.97 24.09
CA ARG A 96 -0.89 4.20 24.87
C ARG A 96 -2.06 5.00 24.29
N PRO A 97 -2.87 5.69 25.11
CA PRO A 97 -3.95 6.53 24.62
C PRO A 97 -3.50 7.57 23.58
N SER A 98 -2.27 8.08 23.68
CA SER A 98 -1.68 9.03 22.72
C SER A 98 -1.43 8.44 21.32
N ASP A 99 -1.32 7.12 21.19
CA ASP A 99 -1.04 6.45 19.92
C ASP A 99 -2.32 6.01 19.19
N VAL A 100 -3.48 6.07 19.85
CA VAL A 100 -4.79 5.71 19.27
C VAL A 100 -5.05 6.40 17.91
N PRO A 101 -4.81 7.71 17.72
CA PRO A 101 -4.99 8.34 16.43
C PRO A 101 -4.09 7.76 15.33
N LYS A 102 -2.85 7.38 15.65
CA LYS A 102 -1.92 6.76 14.69
C LYS A 102 -2.39 5.37 14.29
N ILE A 103 -2.92 4.61 15.25
CA ILE A 103 -3.47 3.27 15.00
C ILE A 103 -4.69 3.37 14.09
N PHE A 104 -5.60 4.30 14.34
CA PHE A 104 -6.76 4.51 13.47
C PHE A 104 -6.34 4.87 12.04
N LYS A 105 -5.31 5.72 11.88
CA LYS A 105 -4.72 6.00 10.55
C LYS A 105 -4.18 4.73 9.91
N ALA A 106 -3.39 3.95 10.64
CA ALA A 106 -2.83 2.70 10.14
C ALA A 106 -3.91 1.68 9.74
N ILE A 107 -5.02 1.60 10.48
CA ILE A 107 -6.16 0.75 10.14
C ILE A 107 -6.78 1.20 8.82
N ALA A 108 -7.07 2.49 8.67
CA ALA A 108 -7.67 3.05 7.46
C ALA A 108 -6.77 2.88 6.24
N THR A 109 -5.46 3.19 6.36
CA THR A 109 -4.52 3.05 5.25
C THR A 109 -4.31 1.60 4.85
N ARG A 110 -4.15 0.69 5.82
CA ARG A 110 -3.98 -0.74 5.54
C ARG A 110 -5.21 -1.37 4.93
N ALA A 111 -6.41 -0.96 5.35
CA ALA A 111 -7.65 -1.45 4.74
C ALA A 111 -7.67 -1.14 3.24
N LEU A 112 -7.35 0.10 2.84
CA LEU A 112 -7.28 0.47 1.42
C LEU A 112 -6.16 -0.27 0.68
N ALA A 113 -4.96 -0.38 1.27
CA ALA A 113 -3.86 -1.10 0.65
C ALA A 113 -4.21 -2.58 0.43
N THR A 114 -4.86 -3.21 1.41
CA THR A 114 -5.33 -4.59 1.33
C THR A 114 -6.33 -4.78 0.19
N GLU A 115 -7.29 -3.85 0.06
CA GLU A 115 -8.28 -3.90 -1.02
C GLU A 115 -7.62 -3.72 -2.39
N ILE A 116 -6.62 -2.84 -2.52
CA ILE A 116 -5.86 -2.62 -3.76
C ILE A 116 -5.06 -3.87 -4.15
N MET A 117 -4.33 -4.46 -3.20
CA MET A 117 -3.49 -5.63 -3.48
C MET A 117 -4.33 -6.89 -3.76
N GLY A 118 -5.55 -6.98 -3.22
CA GLY A 118 -6.49 -8.08 -3.49
C GLY A 118 -6.07 -9.45 -2.95
N THR A 119 -5.15 -9.49 -1.97
CA THR A 119 -4.41 -10.70 -1.55
C THR A 119 -5.14 -11.56 -0.51
N VAL A 120 -6.29 -11.10 -0.03
CA VAL A 120 -7.00 -11.72 1.10
C VAL A 120 -8.52 -11.69 0.93
N ALA A 121 -9.03 -11.87 -0.29
CA ALA A 121 -10.47 -11.80 -0.58
C ALA A 121 -11.33 -12.75 0.28
N GLU A 122 -10.78 -13.87 0.76
CA GLU A 122 -11.49 -14.78 1.68
C GLU A 122 -11.52 -14.27 3.14
N MET A 123 -10.56 -13.44 3.52
CA MET A 123 -10.37 -12.95 4.89
C MET A 123 -10.76 -11.48 5.06
N PHE A 124 -10.98 -10.76 3.96
CA PHE A 124 -11.22 -9.33 3.94
C PHE A 124 -12.28 -8.96 2.91
N GLN A 125 -13.24 -8.13 3.32
CA GLN A 125 -14.25 -7.57 2.42
C GLN A 125 -14.46 -6.10 2.75
N MET A 126 -14.28 -5.22 1.76
CA MET A 126 -14.52 -3.79 1.91
C MET A 126 -15.87 -3.36 1.32
N LEU A 127 -16.52 -2.42 2.02
CA LEU A 127 -17.64 -1.63 1.53
C LEU A 127 -17.27 -0.15 1.57
N PHE A 128 -17.25 0.50 0.41
CA PHE A 128 -17.02 1.93 0.30
C PHE A 128 -18.30 2.72 0.49
N LEU A 129 -18.28 3.67 1.42
CA LEU A 129 -19.35 4.66 1.61
C LEU A 129 -18.95 6.03 1.06
N ASP A 130 -17.65 6.26 0.88
CA ASP A 130 -17.10 7.42 0.19
C ASP A 130 -16.70 7.10 -1.26
N GLU A 131 -17.24 7.88 -2.19
CA GLU A 131 -17.00 7.75 -3.63
C GLU A 131 -15.54 8.00 -4.04
N GLY A 132 -14.87 8.96 -3.37
CA GLY A 132 -13.49 9.31 -3.68
C GLY A 132 -12.53 8.19 -3.35
N LEU A 133 -12.70 7.56 -2.19
CA LEU A 133 -11.92 6.39 -1.79
C LEU A 133 -12.20 5.19 -2.71
N ARG A 134 -13.46 4.96 -3.12
CA ARG A 134 -13.78 3.90 -4.08
C ARG A 134 -13.05 4.11 -5.41
N LYS A 135 -13.16 5.30 -6.00
CA LYS A 135 -12.49 5.64 -7.26
C LYS A 135 -10.97 5.51 -7.18
N PHE A 136 -10.39 5.83 -6.02
CA PHE A 136 -8.97 5.64 -5.78
C PHE A 136 -8.57 4.16 -5.88
N VAL A 137 -9.32 3.26 -5.25
CA VAL A 137 -9.07 1.82 -5.35
C VAL A 137 -9.36 1.27 -6.75
N ASP A 138 -10.47 1.70 -7.36
CA ASP A 138 -10.85 1.30 -8.73
C ASP A 138 -9.79 1.67 -9.77
N HIS A 139 -9.04 2.76 -9.55
CA HIS A 139 -7.93 3.12 -10.43
C HIS A 139 -6.87 2.02 -10.49
N PHE A 140 -6.43 1.52 -9.33
CA PHE A 140 -5.45 0.42 -9.26
C PHE A 140 -6.04 -0.90 -9.76
N ARG A 141 -7.33 -1.14 -9.50
CA ARG A 141 -8.03 -2.38 -9.88
C ARG A 141 -8.69 -2.35 -11.25
N SER A 142 -8.36 -1.35 -12.07
CA SER A 142 -8.91 -1.22 -13.42
C SER A 142 -8.45 -2.35 -14.34
N GLU A 143 -9.25 -2.65 -15.36
CA GLU A 143 -8.91 -3.64 -16.39
C GLU A 143 -7.59 -3.29 -17.12
N GLU A 144 -7.26 -2.00 -17.25
CA GLU A 144 -6.00 -1.54 -17.84
C GLU A 144 -4.78 -1.90 -16.98
N ASN A 145 -4.97 -1.97 -15.66
CA ASN A 145 -3.94 -2.37 -14.71
C ASN A 145 -3.95 -3.88 -14.45
N HIS A 146 -4.96 -4.63 -14.87
CA HIS A 146 -4.97 -6.09 -14.73
C HIS A 146 -3.93 -6.73 -15.66
N VAL A 147 -3.11 -7.63 -15.13
CA VAL A 147 -2.04 -8.30 -15.89
C VAL A 147 -2.38 -9.77 -16.11
N LEU A 148 -2.64 -10.50 -15.03
CA LEU A 148 -3.10 -11.88 -15.07
C LEU A 148 -3.83 -12.25 -13.77
N SER A 149 -4.41 -13.46 -13.73
CA SER A 149 -4.98 -14.02 -12.51
C SER A 149 -4.35 -15.37 -12.21
N ILE A 150 -3.89 -15.57 -10.98
CA ILE A 150 -3.29 -16.81 -10.49
C ILE A 150 -4.07 -17.24 -9.25
N SER A 151 -4.44 -18.52 -9.17
CA SER A 151 -5.20 -19.05 -8.01
C SER A 151 -6.51 -18.31 -7.72
N GLY A 152 -7.11 -17.68 -8.73
CA GLY A 152 -8.32 -16.87 -8.59
C GLY A 152 -8.08 -15.44 -8.06
N LEU A 153 -6.83 -15.06 -7.80
CA LEU A 153 -6.44 -13.73 -7.34
C LEU A 153 -5.88 -12.91 -8.51
N PRO A 154 -6.25 -11.62 -8.64
CA PRO A 154 -5.72 -10.75 -9.68
C PRO A 154 -4.30 -10.28 -9.36
N VAL A 155 -3.45 -10.20 -10.39
CA VAL A 155 -2.16 -9.52 -10.35
C VAL A 155 -2.28 -8.24 -11.15
N TYR A 156 -2.06 -7.10 -10.49
CA TYR A 156 -2.14 -5.77 -11.10
C TYR A 156 -0.77 -5.21 -11.42
N LYS A 157 -0.68 -4.34 -12.43
CA LYS A 157 0.55 -3.67 -12.86
C LYS A 157 1.11 -2.76 -11.76
N TYR A 158 0.22 -2.12 -11.01
CA TYR A 158 0.59 -1.23 -9.92
C TYR A 158 -0.15 -1.60 -8.65
N ILE A 159 0.56 -1.58 -7.54
CA ILE A 159 -0.01 -1.65 -6.19
C ILE A 159 0.52 -0.48 -5.36
N VAL A 160 0.17 -0.45 -4.07
CA VAL A 160 0.62 0.59 -3.15
C VAL A 160 1.26 -0.02 -1.92
N SER A 161 2.17 0.71 -1.27
CA SER A 161 2.71 0.28 0.02
C SER A 161 1.63 0.32 1.11
N GLY A 162 1.88 -0.35 2.24
CA GLY A 162 0.90 -0.43 3.35
C GLY A 162 0.52 0.92 3.99
N ASN A 163 1.27 1.99 3.70
CA ASN A 163 1.00 3.35 4.14
C ASN A 163 0.38 4.24 3.04
N LEU A 164 0.13 3.68 1.84
CA LEU A 164 -0.42 4.31 0.63
C LEU A 164 0.45 5.37 -0.06
N ARG A 165 1.66 5.64 0.44
CA ARG A 165 2.48 6.75 -0.07
C ARG A 165 3.23 6.39 -1.34
N GLU A 166 3.48 5.10 -1.52
CA GLU A 166 4.38 4.62 -2.54
C GLU A 166 3.63 3.72 -3.49
N CYS A 167 3.90 3.88 -4.78
CA CYS A 167 3.38 3.03 -5.84
C CYS A 167 4.48 2.03 -6.18
N LEU A 168 4.14 0.74 -6.18
CA LEU A 168 5.07 -0.30 -6.58
C LEU A 168 4.64 -0.82 -7.95
N GLU A 169 5.58 -0.91 -8.88
CA GLU A 169 5.35 -1.42 -10.23
C GLU A 169 5.70 -2.90 -10.32
N LEU A 170 4.85 -3.68 -10.98
CA LEU A 170 5.07 -5.09 -11.22
C LEU A 170 6.30 -5.29 -12.11
N SER A 171 7.29 -6.01 -11.60
CA SER A 171 8.54 -6.32 -12.32
C SER A 171 8.49 -7.70 -12.98
N MET A 172 8.16 -8.74 -12.19
CA MET A 172 8.21 -10.12 -12.65
C MET A 172 7.20 -10.99 -11.90
N VAL A 173 6.63 -11.98 -12.59
CA VAL A 173 5.78 -13.01 -12.00
C VAL A 173 6.31 -14.38 -12.38
N THR A 174 6.48 -15.23 -11.37
CA THR A 174 6.92 -16.61 -11.52
C THR A 174 5.88 -17.56 -10.91
N ASP A 175 6.06 -18.86 -11.07
CA ASP A 175 5.21 -19.85 -10.39
C ASP A 175 5.46 -19.94 -8.87
N ALA A 176 6.47 -19.27 -8.34
CA ALA A 176 6.76 -19.17 -6.91
C ALA A 176 6.43 -17.78 -6.33
N PHE A 177 6.82 -16.70 -7.01
CA PHE A 177 6.74 -15.33 -6.50
C PHE A 177 6.20 -14.30 -7.49
N ILE A 178 5.65 -13.22 -6.94
CA ILE A 178 5.25 -11.99 -7.63
C ILE A 178 6.14 -10.87 -7.09
N TYR A 179 6.87 -10.20 -7.98
CA TYR A 179 7.80 -9.14 -7.62
C TYR A 179 7.27 -7.78 -8.02
N TYR A 180 7.14 -6.90 -7.03
CA TYR A 180 6.87 -5.48 -7.21
C TYR A 180 8.12 -4.69 -6.86
N SER A 181 8.42 -3.64 -7.63
CA SER A 181 9.60 -2.80 -7.44
C SER A 181 9.22 -1.37 -7.09
N GLN A 182 10.03 -0.76 -6.24
CA GLN A 182 9.98 0.66 -5.92
C GLN A 182 11.42 1.16 -5.72
N TYR A 183 11.84 2.13 -6.52
CA TYR A 183 13.19 2.73 -6.42
C TYR A 183 14.33 1.69 -6.47
N GLY A 184 14.16 0.60 -7.24
CA GLY A 184 15.15 -0.47 -7.34
C GLY A 184 15.05 -1.55 -6.26
N MET A 185 14.31 -1.31 -5.17
CA MET A 185 14.04 -2.30 -4.12
C MET A 185 12.81 -3.13 -4.47
N PHE A 186 12.83 -4.42 -4.13
CA PHE A 186 11.72 -5.33 -4.37
C PHE A 186 10.84 -5.60 -3.13
N ASP A 187 9.58 -5.92 -3.41
CA ASP A 187 8.69 -6.69 -2.54
C ASP A 187 8.39 -8.02 -3.26
N ALA A 188 8.54 -9.13 -2.54
CA ALA A 188 8.27 -10.48 -3.03
C ALA A 188 7.02 -11.03 -2.34
N LEU A 189 5.99 -11.32 -3.13
CA LEU A 189 4.74 -11.93 -2.69
C LEU A 189 4.70 -13.38 -3.16
N GLY A 190 4.09 -14.28 -2.39
CA GLY A 190 3.88 -15.67 -2.81
C GLY A 190 2.86 -15.76 -3.94
N THR A 191 3.17 -16.46 -5.02
CA THR A 191 2.28 -16.55 -6.20
C THR A 191 0.92 -17.20 -5.89
N MET A 192 0.86 -18.11 -4.91
CA MET A 192 -0.37 -18.85 -4.61
C MET A 192 -1.39 -18.09 -3.78
N ASP A 193 -0.93 -17.27 -2.83
CA ASP A 193 -1.78 -16.59 -1.85
C ASP A 193 -1.58 -15.06 -1.83
N HIS A 194 -0.69 -14.55 -2.68
CA HIS A 194 -0.29 -13.15 -2.81
C HIS A 194 0.14 -12.52 -1.47
N ARG A 195 0.58 -13.32 -0.49
CA ARG A 195 1.05 -12.79 0.79
C ARG A 195 2.49 -12.31 0.65
N LEU A 196 2.83 -11.22 1.34
CA LEU A 196 4.21 -10.75 1.43
C LEU A 196 5.08 -11.85 2.05
N VAL A 197 6.09 -12.29 1.30
CA VAL A 197 7.09 -13.28 1.72
C VAL A 197 8.36 -12.56 2.18
N SER A 198 8.77 -11.54 1.44
CA SER A 198 9.98 -10.78 1.70
C SER A 198 9.84 -9.35 1.22
N ASP A 199 10.51 -8.42 1.88
CA ASP A 199 10.62 -7.02 1.50
C ASP A 199 12.10 -6.57 1.52
N ASN A 200 12.39 -5.38 0.98
CA ASN A 200 13.70 -4.73 1.02
C ASN A 200 14.84 -5.61 0.45
N GLU A 201 16.05 -5.49 1.02
CA GLU A 201 17.25 -6.22 0.58
C GLU A 201 17.08 -7.75 0.51
N PHE A 202 16.16 -8.30 1.30
CA PHE A 202 15.87 -9.74 1.29
C PHE A 202 15.07 -10.13 0.05
N ALA A 203 14.16 -9.26 -0.41
CA ALA A 203 13.41 -9.48 -1.64
C ALA A 203 14.32 -9.36 -2.87
N ASP A 204 15.36 -8.52 -2.83
CA ASP A 204 16.32 -8.40 -3.93
C ASP A 204 17.12 -9.70 -4.12
N ASN A 205 17.57 -10.31 -3.02
CA ASN A 205 18.20 -11.63 -3.05
C ASN A 205 17.22 -12.69 -3.59
N CYS A 206 15.97 -12.66 -3.13
CA CYS A 206 14.93 -13.57 -3.62
C CYS A 206 14.69 -13.40 -5.13
N TYR A 207 14.69 -12.17 -5.64
CA TYR A 207 14.55 -11.87 -7.06
C TYR A 207 15.70 -12.46 -7.88
N LEU A 208 16.95 -12.29 -7.42
CA LEU A 208 18.13 -12.85 -8.08
C LEU A 208 18.12 -14.38 -8.09
N ASP A 209 17.74 -15.00 -6.96
CA ASP A 209 17.59 -16.46 -6.86
C ASP A 209 16.54 -16.96 -7.87
N SER A 210 15.40 -16.28 -8.00
CA SER A 210 14.39 -16.62 -9.00
C SER A 210 14.90 -16.45 -10.43
N VAL A 211 15.69 -15.42 -10.72
CA VAL A 211 16.33 -15.26 -12.04
C VAL A 211 17.24 -16.45 -12.36
N GLU A 212 18.04 -16.90 -11.40
CA GLU A 212 18.89 -18.08 -11.57
C GLU A 212 18.07 -19.36 -11.73
N ASN A 213 17.02 -19.54 -10.91
CA ASN A 213 16.13 -20.69 -10.97
C ASN A 213 15.40 -20.80 -12.32
N ILE A 214 14.96 -19.66 -12.87
CA ILE A 214 14.33 -19.65 -14.21
C ILE A 214 15.34 -20.06 -15.27
N ARG A 215 16.58 -19.55 -15.22
CA ARG A 215 17.65 -19.93 -16.15
C ARG A 215 18.02 -21.41 -16.05
N ASN A 216 17.95 -21.98 -14.84
CA ASN A 216 18.20 -23.39 -14.57
C ASN A 216 16.97 -24.31 -14.82
N GLY A 217 15.80 -23.72 -15.10
CA GLY A 217 14.56 -24.45 -15.36
C GLY A 217 13.87 -25.03 -14.11
N THR A 218 14.25 -24.59 -12.91
CA THR A 218 13.62 -24.99 -11.64
C THR A 218 12.43 -24.13 -11.25
N GLU A 219 12.28 -22.95 -11.87
CA GLU A 219 11.18 -22.01 -11.70
C GLU A 219 10.70 -21.52 -13.07
N LYS A 220 9.42 -21.14 -13.18
CA LYS A 220 8.82 -20.72 -14.46
C LYS A 220 8.45 -19.25 -14.43
N LEU A 221 8.92 -18.52 -15.45
CA LEU A 221 8.45 -17.17 -15.73
C LEU A 221 7.01 -17.23 -16.26
N LEU A 222 6.09 -16.55 -15.57
CA LEU A 222 4.69 -16.41 -15.98
C LEU A 222 4.44 -15.06 -16.66
N TRP A 223 5.11 -13.99 -16.20
CA TRP A 223 5.02 -12.66 -16.79
C TRP A 223 6.28 -11.83 -16.48
N GLY A 224 6.60 -10.88 -17.36
CA GLY A 224 7.73 -9.97 -17.22
C GLY A 224 8.92 -10.38 -18.08
N LYS A 225 10.11 -9.92 -17.72
CA LYS A 225 11.36 -10.25 -18.42
C LYS A 225 12.43 -10.63 -17.40
N ILE A 226 13.29 -11.55 -17.80
CA ILE A 226 14.50 -11.88 -17.05
C ILE A 226 15.55 -10.82 -17.41
N PRO A 227 16.20 -10.15 -16.44
CA PRO A 227 17.32 -9.25 -16.72
C PRO A 227 18.42 -9.99 -17.49
N GLU A 228 19.10 -9.30 -18.41
CA GLU A 228 20.26 -9.89 -19.10
C GLU A 228 21.43 -10.02 -18.10
N GLN A 229 22.36 -10.96 -18.35
CA GLN A 229 23.47 -11.22 -17.42
C GLN A 229 24.35 -9.98 -17.14
N ASN A 230 24.38 -9.01 -18.05
CA ASN A 230 25.15 -7.78 -17.89
C ASN A 230 24.44 -6.72 -17.04
N ASP A 231 23.12 -6.83 -16.83
CA ASP A 231 22.34 -5.86 -16.05
C ASP A 231 22.37 -6.18 -14.55
N ALA A 232 22.56 -7.45 -14.17
CA ALA A 232 22.62 -7.86 -12.76
C ALA A 232 23.94 -7.42 -12.07
N GLU A 233 25.02 -7.27 -12.84
CA GLU A 233 26.28 -6.70 -12.34
C GLU A 233 26.25 -5.17 -12.30
N SER A 234 25.49 -4.51 -13.18
CA SER A 234 25.37 -3.03 -13.17
C SER A 234 24.58 -2.52 -11.97
N VAL A 235 23.53 -3.22 -11.53
CA VAL A 235 22.77 -2.88 -10.30
C VAL A 235 23.66 -2.96 -9.06
N LYS A 236 24.60 -3.92 -8.99
CA LYS A 236 25.58 -4.00 -7.89
C LYS A 236 26.69 -2.96 -7.98
N ALA A 237 26.98 -2.43 -9.17
CA ALA A 237 28.06 -1.47 -9.39
C ALA A 237 27.61 -0.02 -9.19
N GLU A 238 26.35 0.32 -9.49
CA GLU A 238 25.83 1.69 -9.34
C GLU A 238 25.60 2.10 -7.87
N GLU A 239 25.44 1.15 -6.94
CA GLU A 239 25.35 1.46 -5.50
C GLU A 239 26.71 1.52 -4.76
N LEU A 240 27.82 1.17 -5.42
CA LEU A 240 29.14 1.05 -4.77
C LEU A 240 30.18 2.06 -5.25
N TYR A 241 29.91 2.86 -6.28
CA TYR A 241 30.82 3.92 -6.73
C TYR A 241 30.06 5.22 -7.07
N SER A 242 29.62 5.93 -6.04
CA SER A 242 29.67 7.39 -6.04
C SER A 242 30.87 7.83 -5.19
N GLU A 243 32.07 7.47 -5.63
CA GLU A 243 33.26 8.23 -5.21
C GLU A 243 33.19 9.57 -5.95
N ASP A 244 32.95 10.64 -5.19
CA ASP A 244 33.10 12.03 -5.61
C ASP A 244 34.41 12.18 -6.41
N PRO A 245 34.39 12.54 -7.70
CA PRO A 245 35.58 13.08 -8.30
C PRO A 245 35.81 14.45 -7.67
N GLU A 246 36.89 14.55 -6.89
CA GLU A 246 37.44 15.80 -6.35
C GLU A 246 37.24 16.94 -7.35
N GLN A 247 36.33 17.86 -7.04
CA GLN A 247 36.21 19.10 -7.79
C GLN A 247 37.44 19.96 -7.46
N GLU A 248 38.38 20.03 -8.40
CA GLU A 248 39.40 21.07 -8.41
C GLU A 248 38.70 22.44 -8.37
N GLU A 249 38.93 23.19 -7.27
CA GLU A 249 38.50 24.58 -7.15
C GLU A 249 39.15 25.45 -8.25
N PRO A 250 38.40 26.19 -9.07
CA PRO A 250 38.99 27.24 -9.89
C PRO A 250 39.25 28.48 -9.03
N ALA A 251 40.53 28.85 -8.92
CA ALA A 251 41.01 30.06 -8.29
C ALA A 251 40.36 31.33 -8.87
N LEU A 252 39.76 32.14 -8.00
CA LEU A 252 39.26 33.48 -8.31
C LEU A 252 40.44 34.45 -8.52
N GLU A 253 40.73 34.80 -9.78
CA GLU A 253 41.54 36.00 -10.09
C GLU A 253 40.64 37.23 -10.21
N PHE A 254 40.88 38.22 -9.35
CA PHE A 254 40.29 39.54 -9.44
C PHE A 254 41.09 40.43 -10.40
N ARG A 255 40.43 41.00 -11.41
CA ARG A 255 40.79 42.27 -12.04
C ARG A 255 39.57 43.09 -12.39
#